data_AF-A0A6T8UN94-F1
#
_entry.id   AF-A0A6T8UN94-F1
#
_cell.length_a   1.000
_cell.length_b   1.000
_cell.length_c   1.000
_cell.angle_alpha   90.00
_cell.angle_beta   90.00
_cell.angle_gamma   90.00
#
_symmetry.space_group_name_H-M   'P 1'
#
loop_
_entity.id
_entity.type
_entity.pdbx_description
1 polymer ?
#
loop_
_entity_poly.entity_id
_entity_poly.type
_entity_poly.pdbx_seq_one_letter_code
_entity_poly.pdbx_strand_id
1 'polypeptide(L)'
;NSNAVLECIGRSAELKALFESYSVTFHQRLVSASPAKAGMWPNDVQVPLTMYGEVVLGMQQWEQKFVGSKALEKLDTNSFLPWLGLSNQRTGELEREVLSGQCVLVENSDGQAE
;
A
#
# COMPACT_ATOMS: atom_id res chain seq x y z
N ASN A 1 -12.94 -17.14 -5.50
CA ASN A 1 -13.18 -16.29 -6.69
C ASN A 1 -11.89 -15.58 -7.14
N SER A 2 -10.72 -16.23 -7.02
CA SER A 2 -9.40 -15.64 -7.33
C SER A 2 -9.18 -15.45 -8.83
N ASN A 3 -9.72 -16.34 -9.67
CA ASN A 3 -9.62 -16.23 -11.13
C ASN A 3 -10.26 -14.95 -11.66
N ALA A 4 -11.42 -14.54 -11.12
CA ALA A 4 -12.05 -13.28 -11.52
C ALA A 4 -11.19 -12.06 -11.18
N VAL A 5 -10.53 -12.07 -10.01
CA VAL A 5 -9.60 -10.99 -9.62
C VAL A 5 -8.41 -10.93 -10.56
N LEU A 6 -7.80 -12.08 -10.88
CA LEU A 6 -6.68 -12.16 -11.82
C LEU A 6 -7.07 -11.69 -13.22
N GLU A 7 -8.27 -12.04 -13.70
CA GLU A 7 -8.78 -11.55 -14.97
C GLU A 7 -8.98 -10.03 -14.97
N CYS A 8 -9.52 -9.46 -13.89
CA CYS A 8 -9.68 -8.01 -13.74
C CYS A 8 -8.33 -7.30 -13.75
N ILE A 9 -7.35 -7.80 -13.00
CA ILE A 9 -5.98 -7.25 -12.97
C ILE A 9 -5.35 -7.35 -14.37
N GLY A 10 -5.50 -8.50 -15.05
CA GLY A 10 -4.94 -8.71 -16.38
C GLY A 10 -5.53 -7.81 -17.48
N ARG A 11 -6.72 -7.26 -17.27
CA ARG A 11 -7.40 -6.36 -18.22
C ARG A 11 -7.09 -4.88 -18.04
N SER A 12 -6.50 -4.47 -16.90
CA SER A 12 -6.05 -3.09 -16.67
C SER A 12 -4.53 -3.03 -16.61
N ALA A 13 -3.94 -2.23 -17.49
CA ALA A 13 -2.49 -2.05 -17.51
C ALA A 13 -1.98 -1.41 -16.20
N GLU A 14 -2.76 -0.49 -15.63
CA GLU A 14 -2.46 0.20 -14.39
C GLU A 14 -2.49 -0.74 -13.19
N LEU A 15 -3.56 -1.56 -13.06
CA LEU A 15 -3.63 -2.56 -12.00
C LEU A 15 -2.51 -3.59 -12.16
N LYS A 16 -2.28 -4.09 -13.37
CA LYS A 16 -1.17 -5.01 -13.61
C LYS A 16 0.17 -4.42 -13.17
N ALA A 17 0.47 -3.19 -13.57
CA ALA A 17 1.71 -2.50 -13.19
C ALA A 17 1.84 -2.36 -11.66
N LEU A 18 0.76 -1.96 -10.97
CA LEU A 18 0.73 -1.84 -9.51
C LEU A 18 1.06 -3.16 -8.80
N PHE A 19 0.41 -4.26 -9.21
CA PHE A 19 0.64 -5.58 -8.63
C PHE A 19 2.03 -6.12 -8.95
N GLU A 20 2.55 -5.88 -10.15
CA GLU A 20 3.91 -6.24 -10.55
C GLU A 20 4.94 -5.47 -9.72
N SER A 21 4.77 -4.16 -9.55
CA SER A 21 5.67 -3.30 -8.77
C SER A 21 5.72 -3.72 -7.31
N TYR A 22 4.57 -4.00 -6.70
CA TYR A 22 4.49 -4.53 -5.33
C TYR A 22 5.25 -5.86 -5.22
N SER A 23 4.97 -6.79 -6.14
CA SER A 23 5.56 -8.14 -6.13
C SER A 23 7.08 -8.10 -6.33
N VAL A 24 7.56 -7.27 -7.26
CA VAL A 24 9.00 -7.06 -7.53
C VAL A 24 9.68 -6.44 -6.32
N THR A 25 9.11 -5.39 -5.73
CA THR A 25 9.69 -4.71 -4.56
C THR A 25 9.80 -5.66 -3.37
N PHE A 26 8.74 -6.41 -3.08
CA PHE A 26 8.74 -7.43 -2.04
C PHE A 26 9.78 -8.52 -2.32
N HIS A 27 9.81 -9.06 -3.54
CA HIS A 27 10.74 -10.13 -3.94
C HIS A 27 12.20 -9.68 -3.83
N GLN A 28 12.53 -8.47 -4.28
CA GLN A 28 13.88 -7.91 -4.18
C GLN A 28 14.35 -7.86 -2.72
N ARG A 29 13.47 -7.45 -1.80
CA ARG A 29 13.78 -7.40 -0.36
C ARG A 29 13.97 -8.79 0.23
N LEU A 30 13.08 -9.72 -0.11
CA LEU A 30 13.16 -11.12 0.33
C LEU A 30 14.46 -11.80 -0.13
N VAL A 31 14.84 -11.63 -1.40
CA VAL A 31 16.08 -12.20 -1.96
C VAL A 31 17.31 -11.54 -1.35
N SER A 32 17.26 -10.23 -1.09
CA SER A 32 18.36 -9.48 -0.47
C SER A 32 18.67 -9.93 0.96
N ALA A 33 17.70 -10.52 1.66
CA ALA A 33 17.90 -11.13 2.99
C ALA A 33 18.81 -12.38 2.97
N SER A 34 19.32 -12.76 1.80
CA SER A 34 20.28 -13.85 1.59
C SER A 34 19.91 -15.23 2.20
N PRO A 35 18.68 -15.75 1.94
CA PRO A 35 18.19 -17.03 2.45
C PRO A 35 19.06 -18.24 2.13
N ALA A 36 19.79 -18.19 1.01
CA ALA A 36 20.68 -19.27 0.58
C ALA A 36 21.77 -19.61 1.61
N LYS A 37 22.16 -18.66 2.47
CA LYS A 37 23.13 -18.90 3.55
C LYS A 37 22.48 -19.42 4.84
N ALA A 38 21.18 -19.20 5.03
CA ALA A 38 20.44 -19.57 6.24
C ALA A 38 19.78 -20.96 6.15
N GLY A 39 19.76 -21.58 4.96
CA GLY A 39 19.18 -22.92 4.74
C GLY A 39 17.65 -22.96 4.70
N MET A 40 16.97 -21.86 4.98
CA MET A 40 15.51 -21.70 4.91
C MET A 40 15.16 -20.31 4.37
N TRP A 41 14.13 -20.22 3.54
CA TRP A 41 13.60 -18.94 3.09
C TRP A 41 12.90 -18.23 4.25
N PRO A 42 13.25 -16.96 4.56
CA PRO A 42 12.55 -16.21 5.57
C PRO A 42 11.13 -15.92 5.10
N ASN A 43 10.22 -15.73 6.04
CA ASN A 43 8.93 -15.12 5.75
C ASN A 43 9.03 -13.58 5.83
N ASP A 44 7.94 -12.93 5.45
CA ASP A 44 7.72 -11.49 5.51
C ASP A 44 7.83 -10.87 6.92
N VAL A 45 7.76 -11.68 7.97
CA VAL A 45 8.00 -11.26 9.36
C VAL A 45 9.49 -11.18 9.69
N GLN A 46 10.30 -12.02 9.04
CA GLN A 46 11.74 -12.15 9.33
C GLN A 46 12.62 -11.22 8.49
N VAL A 47 12.09 -10.68 7.38
CA VAL A 47 12.82 -9.76 6.52
C VAL A 47 12.43 -8.31 6.85
N PRO A 48 13.38 -7.43 7.18
CA PRO A 48 13.09 -6.01 7.34
C PRO A 48 12.51 -5.41 6.06
N LEU A 49 11.67 -4.39 6.19
CA LEU A 49 11.10 -3.68 5.06
C LEU A 49 10.16 -4.56 4.21
N THR A 50 9.59 -5.67 4.70
CA THR A 50 8.59 -6.42 3.91
C THR A 50 7.16 -6.21 4.36
N MET A 51 6.93 -5.33 5.34
CA MET A 51 5.57 -4.94 5.71
C MET A 51 4.90 -4.15 4.59
N TYR A 52 3.57 -4.26 4.51
CA TYR A 52 2.77 -3.62 3.46
C TYR A 52 3.13 -2.15 3.23
N GLY A 53 3.09 -1.31 4.27
CA GLY A 53 3.42 0.11 4.15
C GLY A 53 4.85 0.36 3.68
N GLU A 54 5.80 -0.44 4.15
CA GLU A 54 7.20 -0.35 3.74
C GLU A 54 7.38 -0.72 2.26
N VAL A 55 6.66 -1.73 1.77
CA VAL A 55 6.66 -2.12 0.34
C VAL A 55 6.10 -0.99 -0.50
N VAL A 56 4.97 -0.40 -0.10
CA VAL A 56 4.38 0.77 -0.78
C VAL A 56 5.37 1.95 -0.82
N LEU A 57 6.10 2.22 0.26
CA LEU A 57 7.15 3.26 0.27
C LEU A 57 8.28 2.99 -0.76
N GLY A 58 8.49 1.75 -1.17
CA GLY A 58 9.46 1.37 -2.21
C GLY A 58 8.93 1.45 -3.64
N MET A 59 7.63 1.62 -3.83
CA MET A 59 6.96 1.69 -5.14
C MET A 59 7.12 3.07 -5.79
N GLN A 60 6.74 3.20 -7.06
CA GLN A 60 6.76 4.49 -7.76
C GLN A 60 5.75 5.47 -7.16
N GLN A 61 6.01 6.77 -7.31
CA GLN A 61 5.19 7.81 -6.68
C GLN A 61 3.72 7.77 -7.11
N TRP A 62 3.41 7.42 -8.36
CA TRP A 62 2.02 7.29 -8.82
C TRP A 62 1.29 6.11 -8.16
N GLU A 63 2.01 5.05 -7.82
CA GLU A 63 1.48 3.85 -7.17
C GLU A 63 1.17 4.14 -5.70
N GLN A 64 2.09 4.85 -5.03
CA GLN A 64 1.88 5.38 -3.69
C GLN A 64 0.65 6.28 -3.62
N LYS A 65 0.48 7.18 -4.60
CA LYS A 65 -0.70 8.05 -4.72
C LYS A 65 -1.98 7.25 -4.92
N PHE A 66 -1.95 6.22 -5.76
CA PHE A 66 -3.11 5.35 -6.00
C PHE A 66 -3.53 4.61 -4.73
N VAL A 67 -2.56 4.04 -4.00
CA VAL A 67 -2.83 3.39 -2.71
C VAL A 67 -3.40 4.40 -1.71
N GLY A 68 -2.77 5.57 -1.59
CA GLY A 68 -3.22 6.63 -0.69
C GLY A 68 -4.61 7.16 -1.02
N SER A 69 -4.98 7.27 -2.30
CA SER A 69 -6.33 7.69 -2.68
C SER A 69 -7.39 6.67 -2.24
N LYS A 70 -7.06 5.37 -2.24
CA LYS A 70 -7.96 4.32 -1.72
C LYS A 70 -8.08 4.34 -0.21
N ALA A 71 -6.99 4.64 0.50
CA ALA A 71 -7.05 4.87 1.95
C ALA A 71 -7.89 6.12 2.31
N LEU A 72 -7.77 7.21 1.52
CA LEU A 72 -8.60 8.42 1.68
C LEU A 72 -10.09 8.16 1.45
N GLU A 73 -10.46 7.44 0.38
CA GLU A 73 -11.85 7.05 0.09
C GLU A 73 -12.49 6.33 1.29
N LYS A 74 -11.70 5.53 2.02
CA LYS A 74 -12.13 4.80 3.21
C LYS A 74 -12.33 5.70 4.43
N LEU A 75 -11.49 6.74 4.58
CA LEU A 75 -11.68 7.76 5.62
C LEU A 75 -12.96 8.57 5.39
N ASP A 76 -13.23 8.93 4.13
CA ASP A 76 -14.41 9.71 3.78
C ASP A 76 -15.71 8.90 4.00
N THR A 77 -15.72 7.62 3.61
CA THR A 77 -16.87 6.73 3.86
C THR A 77 -17.10 6.40 5.34
N ASN A 78 -16.07 6.45 6.19
CA ASN A 78 -16.20 6.30 7.64
C ASN A 78 -16.47 7.61 8.39
N SER A 79 -16.57 8.75 7.70
CA SER A 79 -16.86 10.06 8.31
C SER A 79 -18.27 10.18 8.91
N PHE A 80 -19.09 9.13 8.84
CA PHE A 80 -20.32 8.99 9.63
C PHE A 80 -20.06 8.73 11.13
N LEU A 81 -18.81 8.47 11.54
CA LEU A 81 -18.40 8.32 12.93
C LEU A 81 -17.65 9.57 13.40
N PRO A 82 -18.24 10.41 14.27
CA PRO A 82 -17.65 11.66 14.78
C PRO A 82 -16.37 11.49 15.62
N TRP A 83 -15.90 10.26 15.85
CA TRP A 83 -14.85 9.95 16.82
C TRP A 83 -13.42 10.10 16.30
N LEU A 84 -13.22 10.27 14.98
CA LEU A 84 -11.88 10.50 14.41
C LEU A 84 -11.41 11.96 14.55
N GLY A 85 -12.26 12.90 14.99
CA GLY A 85 -11.84 14.25 15.39
C GLY A 85 -11.13 15.09 14.32
N LEU A 86 -11.12 14.65 13.06
CA LEU A 86 -10.56 15.39 11.94
C LEU A 86 -11.60 16.35 11.42
N SER A 87 -11.29 17.65 11.46
CA SER A 87 -12.11 18.65 10.79
C SER A 87 -12.01 18.47 9.27
N ASN A 88 -13.06 18.84 8.54
CA ASN A 88 -13.05 18.82 7.06
C ASN A 88 -11.82 19.52 6.46
N GLN A 89 -11.29 20.53 7.16
CA GLN A 89 -10.07 21.23 6.76
C GLN A 89 -8.83 20.32 6.80
N ARG A 90 -8.66 19.52 7.86
CA ARG A 90 -7.52 18.60 8.01
C ARG A 90 -7.58 17.46 6.99
N THR A 91 -8.79 16.95 6.70
CA THR A 91 -8.97 15.94 5.65
C THR A 91 -8.57 16.48 4.27
N GLY A 92 -8.96 17.73 3.95
CA GLY A 92 -8.56 18.35 2.69
C GLY A 92 -7.07 18.70 2.59
N GLU A 93 -6.40 18.96 3.71
CA GLU A 93 -4.93 19.11 3.77
C GLU A 93 -4.25 17.76 3.52
N LEU A 94 -4.70 16.69 4.20
CA LEU A 94 -4.17 15.34 4.00
C LEU A 94 -4.37 14.84 2.56
N GLU A 95 -5.55 15.05 1.98
CA GLU A 95 -5.81 14.69 0.58
C GLU A 95 -4.82 15.39 -0.37
N ARG A 96 -4.53 16.67 -0.13
CA ARG A 96 -3.56 17.42 -0.93
C ARG A 96 -2.14 16.87 -0.77
N GLU A 97 -1.74 16.53 0.46
CA GLU A 97 -0.42 15.95 0.74
C GLU A 97 -0.24 14.59 0.03
N VAL A 98 -1.26 13.72 0.08
CA VAL A 98 -1.25 12.43 -0.61
C VAL A 98 -1.18 12.62 -2.12
N LEU A 99 -2.08 13.43 -2.70
CA LEU A 99 -2.15 13.60 -4.16
C LEU A 99 -0.94 14.35 -4.75
N SER A 100 -0.33 15.24 -3.97
CA SER A 100 0.95 15.87 -4.35
C SER A 100 2.13 14.91 -4.21
N GLY A 101 2.01 13.87 -3.39
CA GLY A 101 3.06 12.90 -3.09
C GLY A 101 4.05 13.40 -2.03
N GLN A 102 3.59 14.29 -1.14
CA GLN A 102 4.31 14.77 0.03
C GLN A 102 4.27 13.76 1.18
N CYS A 103 3.22 12.95 1.23
CA CYS A 103 3.10 11.82 2.15
C CYS A 103 2.60 10.57 1.41
N VAL A 104 2.79 9.42 2.06
CA VAL A 104 2.25 8.13 1.63
C VAL A 104 1.28 7.71 2.72
N LEU A 105 0.03 7.47 2.33
CA LEU A 105 -1.03 7.02 3.22
C LEU A 105 -1.33 5.56 2.88
N VAL A 106 -1.39 4.69 3.89
CA VAL A 106 -1.69 3.28 3.71
C VAL A 106 -2.74 2.83 4.72
N GLU A 107 -3.34 1.67 4.47
CA GLU A 107 -4.21 1.01 5.44
C GLU A 107 -3.39 0.08 6.35
N ASN A 108 -3.57 0.21 7.67
CA ASN A 108 -2.93 -0.62 8.67
C ASN A 108 -3.66 -1.96 8.88
N SER A 109 -3.15 -2.81 9.76
CA SER A 109 -3.75 -4.14 10.04
C SER A 109 -5.16 -4.08 10.62
N ASP A 110 -5.54 -2.97 11.25
CA ASP A 110 -6.87 -2.74 11.82
C ASP A 110 -7.82 -2.11 10.79
N GLY A 111 -7.34 -1.91 9.56
CA GLY A 111 -8.10 -1.34 8.47
C GLY A 111 -8.25 0.19 8.53
N GLN A 112 -7.44 0.86 9.36
CA GLN A 112 -7.41 2.30 9.54
C GLN A 112 -6.30 2.93 8.68
N ALA A 113 -6.45 4.19 8.29
CA ALA A 113 -5.40 4.88 7.56
C ALA A 113 -4.26 5.30 8.50
N GLU A 114 -3.02 5.07 8.09
CA GLU A 114 -1.78 5.47 8.77
C GLU A 114 -0.75 6.10 7.81
#